data_AF-A0A951B566-F1
#
_entry.id   AF-A0A951B566-F1
#
_cell.length_a   1.000
_cell.length_b   1.000
_cell.length_c   1.000
_cell.angle_alpha   90.00
_cell.angle_beta   90.00
_cell.angle_gamma   90.00
#
_symmetry.space_group_name_H-M   'P 1'
#
loop_
_entity.id
_entity.type
_entity.pdbx_description
1 polymer ?
#
loop_
_entity_poly.entity_id
_entity_poly.type
_entity_poly.pdbx_seq_one_letter_code
_entity_poly.pdbx_strand_id
1 'polypeptide(L)'
;MVPTLEETRFGEPPSGLLLQFLAWVAARPRTYAETMDAWRTSCPRLSVWEDACAQGLVQVEGAANGLAGAGVQLTAAGSGALAGGAQA
;
A
#
# COMPACT_ATOMS: atom_id res chain seq x y z
N MET A 1 31.00 -12.49 -4.11
CA MET A 1 30.19 -12.17 -5.30
C MET A 1 28.74 -12.09 -4.83
N VAL A 2 28.32 -10.91 -4.40
CA VAL A 2 26.95 -10.66 -3.92
C VAL A 2 26.05 -10.48 -5.15
N PRO A 3 24.87 -11.10 -5.24
CA PRO A 3 23.93 -10.78 -6.30
C PRO A 3 23.36 -9.38 -6.04
N THR A 4 23.87 -8.39 -6.76
CA THR A 4 23.26 -7.07 -6.96
C THR A 4 22.08 -7.26 -7.92
N LEU A 5 20.92 -7.67 -7.43
CA LEU A 5 19.70 -7.72 -8.24
C LEU A 5 18.47 -7.61 -7.33
N GLU A 6 18.07 -6.38 -6.99
CA GLU A 6 16.64 -6.00 -7.01
C GLU A 6 16.57 -4.54 -7.47
N GLU A 7 17.10 -4.36 -8.68
CA GLU A 7 16.82 -3.21 -9.53
C GLU A 7 15.31 -3.22 -9.79
N THR A 8 14.59 -2.45 -8.98
CA THR A 8 13.15 -2.21 -9.11
C THR A 8 12.90 -1.70 -10.51
N ARG A 9 12.43 -2.58 -11.40
CA ARG A 9 12.05 -2.19 -12.74
C ARG A 9 10.79 -1.34 -12.63
N PHE A 10 10.92 -0.11 -13.12
CA PHE A 10 9.83 0.83 -13.31
C PHE A 10 9.06 0.42 -14.56
N GLY A 11 7.87 -0.16 -14.36
CA GLY A 11 6.96 -0.61 -15.43
C GLY A 11 6.25 -1.95 -15.17
N GLU A 12 6.48 -2.59 -14.02
CA GLU A 12 5.82 -3.85 -13.65
C GLU A 12 4.34 -3.67 -13.23
N PRO A 13 3.50 -4.71 -13.41
CA PRO A 13 2.19 -4.78 -12.75
C PRO A 13 2.36 -4.55 -11.24
N PRO A 14 1.32 -4.06 -10.53
CA PRO A 14 1.41 -3.72 -9.11
C PRO A 14 2.14 -4.81 -8.35
N SER A 15 3.30 -4.46 -7.76
CA SER A 15 4.20 -5.41 -7.12
C SER A 15 3.41 -6.29 -6.15
N GLY A 16 3.74 -7.57 -5.99
CA GLY A 16 3.00 -8.46 -5.08
C GLY A 16 2.87 -7.89 -3.65
N LEU A 17 3.84 -7.09 -3.21
CA LEU A 17 3.77 -6.34 -1.95
C LEU A 17 2.68 -5.26 -1.92
N LEU A 18 2.39 -4.60 -3.05
CA LEU A 18 1.30 -3.64 -3.19
C LEU A 18 -0.06 -4.33 -3.11
N LEU A 19 -0.24 -5.46 -3.80
CA LEU A 19 -1.47 -6.25 -3.66
C LEU A 19 -1.66 -6.74 -2.22
N GLN A 20 -0.59 -7.21 -1.57
CA GLN A 20 -0.61 -7.61 -0.15
C GLN A 20 -0.96 -6.43 0.77
N PHE A 21 -0.46 -5.22 0.47
CA PHE A 21 -0.82 -4.00 1.18
C PHE A 21 -2.30 -3.66 1.03
N LEU A 22 -2.81 -3.67 -0.21
CA LEU A 22 -4.23 -3.40 -0.49
C LEU A 22 -5.13 -4.43 0.19
N ALA A 23 -4.79 -5.73 0.10
CA ALA A 23 -5.49 -6.80 0.80
C ALA A 23 -5.49 -6.60 2.31
N TRP A 24 -4.35 -6.18 2.87
CA TRP A 24 -4.21 -5.88 4.29
C TRP A 24 -5.15 -4.75 4.68
N VAL A 25 -5.14 -3.61 3.97
CA VAL A 25 -6.05 -2.47 4.22
C VAL A 25 -7.52 -2.86 4.01
N ALA A 26 -7.83 -3.70 3.01
CA ALA A 26 -9.18 -4.20 2.74
C ALA A 26 -9.75 -5.00 3.92
N ALA A 27 -8.90 -5.81 4.56
CA ALA A 27 -9.33 -6.74 5.59
C ALA A 27 -9.94 -6.02 6.80
N ARG A 28 -9.42 -4.83 7.16
CA ARG A 28 -9.95 -4.00 8.25
C ARG A 28 -9.60 -2.53 7.99
N PRO A 29 -10.55 -1.59 8.19
CA PRO A 29 -10.23 -0.17 8.19
C PRO A 29 -9.21 0.10 9.30
N ARG A 30 -8.07 0.70 8.93
CA ARG A 30 -6.96 1.01 9.85
C ARG A 30 -6.62 2.48 9.78
N THR A 31 -5.93 2.98 10.80
CA THR A 31 -5.45 4.36 10.79
C THR A 31 -4.09 4.45 10.10
N TYR A 32 -3.72 5.68 9.71
CA TYR A 32 -2.41 5.99 9.17
C TYR A 32 -1.31 5.64 10.17
N ALA A 33 -1.51 5.87 11.47
CA ALA A 33 -0.53 5.48 12.49
C ALA A 33 -0.28 3.97 12.51
N GLU A 34 -1.34 3.16 12.49
CA GLU A 34 -1.25 1.69 12.41
C GLU A 34 -0.56 1.23 11.11
N THR A 35 -0.89 1.90 10.01
CA THR A 35 -0.30 1.62 8.69
C THR A 35 1.19 1.92 8.69
N MET A 36 1.58 3.09 9.19
CA MET A 36 2.97 3.47 9.32
C MET A 36 3.69 2.56 10.32
N ASP A 37 3.10 2.17 11.44
CA ASP A 37 3.74 1.25 12.40
C ASP A 37 4.04 -0.13 11.77
N ALA A 38 3.04 -0.70 11.10
CA ALA A 38 3.16 -2.02 10.47
C ALA A 38 4.07 -2.04 9.22
N TRP A 39 4.16 -0.94 8.46
CA TRP A 39 4.86 -0.90 7.18
C TRP A 39 6.18 -0.10 7.19
N ARG A 40 6.42 0.81 8.15
CA ARG A 40 7.67 1.60 8.28
C ARG A 40 8.84 0.80 8.82
N THR A 41 8.60 -0.22 9.65
CA THR A 41 9.65 -1.02 10.29
C THR A 41 10.28 -2.05 9.35
N SER A 42 9.67 -2.30 8.20
CA SER A 42 10.15 -3.23 7.19
C SER A 42 10.58 -2.47 5.92
N CYS A 43 11.75 -1.82 5.93
CA CYS A 43 12.37 -1.33 4.69
C CYS A 43 12.57 -2.53 3.74
N PRO A 44 11.83 -2.64 2.61
CA PRO A 44 11.60 -1.58 1.60
C PRO A 44 10.12 -1.16 1.38
N ARG A 45 9.22 -1.40 2.34
CA ARG A 45 7.77 -1.23 2.13
C ARG A 45 7.24 0.21 2.14
N LEU A 46 8.05 1.21 2.46
CA LEU A 46 7.62 2.62 2.35
C LEU A 46 7.26 2.97 0.89
N SER A 47 8.00 2.42 -0.07
CA SER A 47 7.71 2.60 -1.50
C SER A 47 6.34 2.06 -1.90
N VAL A 48 5.79 1.06 -1.19
CA VAL A 48 4.47 0.49 -1.48
C VAL A 48 3.36 1.44 -1.04
N TRP A 49 3.50 2.07 0.13
CA TRP A 49 2.57 3.10 0.60
C TRP A 49 2.55 4.30 -0.35
N GLU A 50 3.75 4.78 -0.72
CA GLU A 50 3.93 5.90 -1.64
C GLU A 50 3.32 5.58 -3.01
N ASP A 51 3.57 4.37 -3.55
CA ASP A 51 3.01 3.93 -4.83
C ASP A 51 1.49 3.79 -4.76
N ALA A 52 0.94 3.18 -3.69
CA ALA A 52 -0.51 3.08 -3.49
C ALA A 52 -1.19 4.46 -3.43
N CYS A 53 -0.54 5.43 -2.78
CA CYS A 53 -1.03 6.80 -2.70
C CYS A 53 -0.89 7.52 -4.05
N ALA A 54 0.25 7.36 -4.75
CA ALA A 54 0.51 7.98 -6.04
C ALA A 54 -0.41 7.44 -7.16
N GLN A 55 -0.74 6.14 -7.09
CA GLN A 55 -1.67 5.45 -7.98
C GLN A 55 -3.14 5.71 -7.62
N GLY A 56 -3.42 6.38 -6.49
CA GLY A 56 -4.79 6.64 -6.02
C GLY A 56 -5.55 5.38 -5.62
N LEU A 57 -4.86 4.32 -5.20
CA LEU A 57 -5.44 3.03 -4.79
C LEU A 57 -5.93 3.07 -3.35
N VAL A 58 -5.36 3.95 -2.52
CA VAL A 58 -5.79 4.21 -1.15
C VAL A 58 -6.11 5.68 -0.95
N GLN A 59 -7.03 5.95 -0.04
CA GLN A 59 -7.42 7.27 0.39
C GLN A 59 -7.35 7.37 1.91
N VAL A 60 -6.88 8.52 2.39
CA VAL A 60 -6.79 8.84 3.82
C VAL A 60 -7.93 9.78 4.18
N GLU A 61 -8.91 9.28 4.92
CA GLU A 61 -10.11 9.98 5.37
C GLU A 61 -9.98 10.37 6.85
N GLY A 62 -10.55 11.51 7.26
CA GLY A 62 -10.58 11.89 8.67
C GLY A 62 -9.30 12.53 9.23
N ALA A 63 -8.46 13.13 8.38
CA ALA A 63 -7.28 13.88 8.81
C ALA A 63 -7.58 15.20 9.56
N ALA A 64 -8.87 15.54 9.76
CA ALA A 64 -9.31 16.74 10.46
C ALA A 64 -8.77 16.86 11.90
N ASN A 65 -8.54 15.72 12.57
CA ASN A 65 -8.01 15.65 13.93
C ASN A 65 -6.52 15.24 13.97
N GLY A 66 -5.85 15.21 12.82
CA GLY A 66 -4.43 14.85 12.67
C GLY A 66 -4.21 13.58 11.87
N LEU A 67 -3.08 13.52 11.15
CA LEU A 67 -2.73 12.40 10.27
C LEU A 67 -2.73 11.05 10.99
N ALA A 68 -2.25 10.98 12.23
CA ALA A 68 -2.16 9.71 12.98
C ALA A 68 -3.51 9.00 13.17
N GLY A 69 -4.58 9.77 13.35
CA GLY A 69 -5.94 9.25 13.52
C GLY A 69 -6.72 9.07 12.22
N ALA A 70 -6.17 9.52 11.09
CA ALA A 70 -6.86 9.43 9.81
C ALA A 70 -6.99 7.97 9.37
N GLY A 71 -8.18 7.57 8.95
CA GLY A 71 -8.47 6.23 8.43
C GLY A 71 -7.92 6.05 7.02
N VAL A 72 -7.26 4.93 6.77
CA VAL A 72 -6.81 4.50 5.46
C VAL A 72 -7.84 3.53 4.90
N GLN A 73 -8.40 3.86 3.73
CA GLN A 73 -9.38 3.04 3.03
C GLN A 73 -8.98 2.81 1.57
N LEU A 74 -9.44 1.70 1.00
CA LEU A 74 -9.28 1.43 -0.43
C LEU A 74 -10.23 2.29 -1.26
N THR A 75 -9.71 2.83 -2.36
CA THR A 75 -10.55 3.45 -3.38
C THR A 75 -11.15 2.38 -4.29
N ALA A 76 -12.06 2.79 -5.18
CA ALA A 76 -12.58 1.92 -6.23
C ALA A 76 -11.46 1.35 -7.12
N ALA A 77 -10.43 2.15 -7.42
CA ALA A 77 -9.26 1.72 -8.18
C ALA A 77 -8.44 0.66 -7.42
N GLY A 78 -8.18 0.88 -6.12
CA GLY A 78 -7.45 -0.08 -5.29
C GLY A 78 -8.18 -1.41 -5.13
N SER A 79 -9.50 -1.36 -4.97
CA SER A 79 -10.34 -2.57 -4.89
C SER A 79 -10.38 -3.33 -6.22
N GLY A 80 -10.42 -2.62 -7.35
CA GLY A 80 -10.32 -3.22 -8.68
C GLY A 80 -8.96 -3.86 -8.96
N ALA A 81 -7.87 -3.19 -8.57
CA ALA A 81 -6.52 -3.73 -8.69
C ALA A 81 -6.33 -4.99 -7.84
N LEU A 82 -6.86 -5.00 -6.61
CA LEU A 82 -6.84 -6.17 -5.74
C LEU A 82 -7.63 -7.34 -6.33
N ALA A 83 -8.81 -7.08 -6.89
CA ALA A 83 -9.64 -8.11 -7.53
C ALA A 83 -8.95 -8.71 -8.77
N GLY A 84 -8.32 -7.87 -9.61
CA GLY A 84 -7.59 -8.33 -10.79
C GLY A 84 -6.30 -9.08 -10.48
N GLY A 85 -5.64 -8.78 -9.35
CA GLY A 85 -4.39 -9.43 -8.93
C GLY A 85 -4.57 -10.73 -8.14
N ALA A 86 -5.72 -10.93 -7.48
CA ALA A 86 -6.01 -12.15 -6.71
C ALA A 86 -6.36 -13.38 -7.58
N GLN A 87 -6.39 -13.24 -8.91
CA GLN A 87 -6.84 -14.27 -9.86
C GLN A 87 -5.72 -15.02 -10.61
N ALA A 88 -4.46 -14.96 -10.16
CA ALA A 88 -3.33 -15.63 -10.82
C ALA A 88 -2.77 -16.81 -10.01
#